data_AF-A0A351GRH2-F1
#
_entry.id   AF-A0A351GRH2-F1
#
_cell.length_a   1.000
_cell.length_b   1.000
_cell.length_c   1.000
_cell.angle_alpha   90.00
_cell.angle_beta   90.00
_cell.angle_gamma   90.00
#
_symmetry.space_group_name_H-M   'P 1'
#
loop_
_entity.id
_entity.type
_entity.pdbx_description
1 polymer ?
#
loop_
_entity_poly.entity_id
_entity_poly.type
_entity_poly.pdbx_seq_one_letter_code
_entity_poly.pdbx_strand_id
1 'polypeptide(L)'
;MLYEYYETEKLAICLDPSNIDLIRDLASDRNTTRFLEINCEFDDEYISGQARRIGLISDQIAVETLVKLLISIRNDLKKEIDSIGDLKLEFTYKIDEKETVRKNADELSRFADIAMEEAIDIVTVDWIYSD
;
A
#
# COMPACT_ATOMS: atom_id res chain seq x y z
N MET A 1 18.45 -11.45 13.98
CA MET A 1 18.47 -9.98 13.79
C MET A 1 17.11 -9.52 13.24
N LEU A 2 16.53 -8.44 13.78
CA LEU A 2 15.10 -8.07 13.86
C LEU A 2 14.20 -9.08 14.62
N TYR A 3 14.00 -10.30 14.13
CA TYR A 3 13.19 -11.31 14.82
C TYR A 3 13.72 -11.62 16.24
N GLU A 4 15.04 -11.85 16.35
CA GLU A 4 15.72 -12.04 17.65
C GLU A 4 15.70 -10.80 18.54
N TYR A 5 15.65 -9.60 17.96
CA TYR A 5 15.64 -8.34 18.73
C TYR A 5 14.26 -8.08 19.33
N TYR A 6 13.21 -8.36 18.56
CA TYR A 6 11.81 -8.23 18.99
C TYR A 6 11.26 -9.49 19.64
N GLU A 7 12.07 -10.54 19.80
CA GLU A 7 11.70 -11.84 20.36
C GLU A 7 10.39 -12.40 19.76
N THR A 8 10.26 -12.29 18.43
CA THR A 8 9.05 -12.70 17.69
C THR A 8 9.41 -13.63 16.54
N GLU A 9 8.44 -14.44 16.11
CA GLU A 9 8.52 -15.31 14.92
C GLU A 9 7.86 -14.67 13.69
N LYS A 10 7.04 -13.63 13.88
CA LYS A 10 6.34 -12.90 12.81
C LYS A 10 6.64 -11.40 12.91
N LEU A 11 6.96 -10.77 11.79
CA LEU A 11 7.16 -9.32 11.69
C LEU A 11 6.36 -8.77 10.52
N ALA A 12 5.65 -7.66 10.74
CA ALA A 12 5.00 -6.89 9.69
C ALA A 12 5.62 -5.49 9.65
N ILE A 13 5.91 -5.01 8.44
CA ILE A 13 6.46 -3.68 8.19
C ILE A 13 5.70 -3.04 7.03
N CYS A 14 5.50 -1.72 7.10
CA CYS A 14 5.00 -0.94 5.97
C CYS A 14 6.18 -0.50 5.11
N LEU A 15 6.06 -0.65 3.80
CA LEU A 15 7.09 -0.29 2.83
C LEU A 15 6.50 0.64 1.79
N ASP A 16 7.30 1.62 1.38
CA ASP A 16 6.97 2.48 0.26
C ASP A 16 7.03 1.66 -1.05
N PRO A 17 5.94 1.62 -1.85
CA PRO A 17 5.89 0.87 -3.10
C PRO A 17 6.93 1.33 -4.13
N SER A 18 7.42 2.58 -4.03
CA SER A 18 8.46 3.12 -4.91
C SER A 18 9.84 2.45 -4.68
N ASN A 19 10.05 1.80 -3.53
CA ASN A 19 11.31 1.13 -3.19
C ASN A 19 11.37 -0.32 -3.69
N ILE A 20 11.28 -0.48 -5.02
CA ILE A 20 11.26 -1.78 -5.70
C ILE A 20 12.47 -2.66 -5.39
N ASP A 21 13.65 -2.06 -5.21
CA ASP A 21 14.87 -2.82 -4.91
C ASP A 21 14.77 -3.50 -3.54
N LEU A 22 14.24 -2.80 -2.52
CA LEU A 22 14.00 -3.39 -1.21
C LEU A 22 12.94 -4.50 -1.24
N ILE A 23 11.86 -4.31 -2.01
CA ILE A 23 10.83 -5.34 -2.21
C ILE A 23 11.47 -6.60 -2.84
N ARG A 24 12.34 -6.42 -3.84
CA ARG A 24 13.06 -7.51 -4.50
C ARG A 24 14.02 -8.23 -3.56
N ASP A 25 14.73 -7.49 -2.73
CA ASP A 25 15.65 -8.07 -1.73
C ASP A 25 14.89 -8.92 -0.72
N LEU A 26 13.76 -8.43 -0.20
CA LEU A 26 12.89 -9.16 0.73
C LEU A 26 12.23 -10.40 0.08
N ALA A 27 11.89 -10.30 -1.20
CA ALA A 27 11.35 -11.42 -1.97
C ALA A 27 12.39 -12.49 -2.27
N SER A 28 13.68 -12.13 -2.27
CA SER A 28 14.80 -13.04 -2.54
C SER A 28 15.40 -13.67 -1.28
N ASP A 29 14.94 -13.25 -0.09
CA ASP A 29 15.37 -13.81 1.19
C ASP A 29 14.84 -15.26 1.36
N ARG A 30 15.46 -16.02 2.25
CA ARG A 30 15.09 -17.41 2.56
C ARG A 30 13.85 -17.53 3.44
N ASN A 31 13.38 -16.41 3.99
CA ASN A 31 12.20 -16.37 4.84
C ASN A 31 10.93 -16.42 3.99
N THR A 32 9.85 -16.96 4.56
CA THR A 32 8.53 -16.86 3.92
C THR A 32 8.05 -15.41 3.99
N THR A 33 8.24 -14.67 2.90
CA THR A 33 7.79 -13.28 2.77
C THR A 33 6.40 -13.24 2.14
N ARG A 34 5.46 -12.57 2.80
CA ARG A 34 4.11 -12.29 2.27
C ARG A 34 3.99 -10.79 2.03
N PHE A 35 3.33 -10.44 0.94
CA PHE A 35 3.08 -9.05 0.56
C PHE A 35 1.59 -8.77 0.60
N LEU A 36 1.20 -7.70 1.28
CA LEU A 36 -0.16 -7.18 1.29
C LEU A 36 -0.16 -5.82 0.60
N GLU A 37 -0.81 -5.75 -0.56
CA GLU A 37 -1.12 -4.47 -1.21
C GLU A 37 -2.39 -3.88 -0.57
N ILE A 38 -2.32 -2.61 -0.19
CA ILE A 38 -3.48 -1.85 0.30
C ILE A 38 -3.80 -0.79 -0.75
N ASN A 39 -4.89 -1.01 -1.49
CA ASN A 39 -5.33 -0.10 -2.53
C ASN A 39 -6.35 0.88 -1.95
N CYS A 40 -5.92 2.13 -1.81
CA CYS A 40 -6.77 3.24 -1.41
C CYS A 40 -7.21 4.05 -2.63
N GLU A 41 -8.35 4.70 -2.51
CA GLU A 41 -8.82 5.65 -3.50
C GLU A 41 -8.18 7.03 -3.29
N PHE A 42 -7.35 7.43 -4.24
CA PHE A 42 -6.74 8.75 -4.25
C PHE A 42 -7.52 9.69 -5.17
N ASP A 43 -8.49 10.41 -4.59
CA ASP A 43 -9.21 11.45 -5.30
C ASP A 43 -8.33 12.69 -5.57
N ASP A 44 -8.84 13.62 -6.39
CA ASP A 44 -8.10 14.84 -6.73
C ASP A 44 -7.81 15.71 -5.50
N GLU A 45 -8.69 15.68 -4.49
CA GLU A 45 -8.53 16.47 -3.26
C GLU A 45 -7.39 15.94 -2.40
N TYR A 46 -7.33 14.61 -2.23
CA TYR A 46 -6.25 13.91 -1.54
C TYR A 46 -4.90 14.18 -2.22
N ILE A 47 -4.80 13.93 -3.53
CA ILE A 47 -3.54 14.11 -4.25
C ILE A 47 -3.09 15.59 -4.20
N SER A 48 -4.02 16.52 -4.39
CA SER A 48 -3.72 17.96 -4.31
C SER A 48 -3.31 18.38 -2.90
N GLY A 49 -3.99 17.84 -1.88
CA GLY A 49 -3.68 18.07 -0.47
C GLY A 49 -2.29 17.56 -0.11
N GLN A 50 -1.97 16.33 -0.52
CA GLN A 50 -0.66 15.73 -0.30
C GLN A 50 0.45 16.51 -1.01
N ALA A 51 0.25 16.85 -2.28
CA ALA A 51 1.21 17.64 -3.05
C ALA A 51 1.46 19.03 -2.42
N ARG A 52 0.46 19.66 -1.80
CA ARG A 52 0.65 20.88 -0.99
C ARG A 52 1.43 20.61 0.29
N ARG A 53 1.09 19.56 1.05
CA ARG A 53 1.76 19.21 2.32
C ARG A 53 3.26 18.96 2.15
N ILE A 54 3.66 18.33 1.04
CA ILE A 54 5.08 18.07 0.73
C ILE A 54 5.78 19.24 0.02
N GLY A 55 5.08 20.36 -0.22
CA GLY A 55 5.63 21.55 -0.88
C GLY A 55 5.82 21.43 -2.40
N LEU A 56 5.22 20.43 -3.04
CA LEU A 56 5.25 20.26 -4.49
C LEU A 56 4.41 21.32 -5.23
N ILE A 57 3.37 21.84 -4.56
CA ILE A 57 2.43 22.82 -5.11
C ILE A 57 2.23 23.97 -4.13
N SER A 58 2.18 25.21 -4.65
CA SER A 58 1.79 26.40 -3.89
C SER A 58 0.31 26.74 -4.07
N ASP A 59 -0.26 27.51 -3.15
CA ASP A 59 -1.67 27.95 -3.20
C ASP A 59 -2.01 28.81 -4.44
N GLN A 60 -0.99 29.33 -5.14
CA GLN A 60 -1.16 30.19 -6.32
C GLN A 60 -0.94 29.46 -7.65
N ILE A 61 -0.90 28.12 -7.66
CA ILE A 61 -0.72 27.35 -8.90
C ILE A 61 -1.89 27.59 -9.89
N ALA A 62 -1.57 27.75 -11.17
CA ALA A 62 -2.59 27.83 -12.21
C ALA A 62 -3.32 26.48 -12.35
N VAL A 63 -4.65 26.52 -12.52
CA VAL A 63 -5.51 25.32 -12.62
C VAL A 63 -5.04 24.37 -13.72
N GLU A 64 -4.65 24.89 -14.89
CA GLU A 64 -4.15 24.09 -16.01
C GLU A 64 -2.87 23.32 -15.66
N THR A 65 -1.99 23.92 -14.86
CA THR A 65 -0.75 23.30 -14.38
C THR A 65 -1.06 22.23 -13.34
N LEU A 66 -1.99 22.51 -12.41
CA LEU A 66 -2.45 21.54 -11.42
C LEU A 66 -3.04 20.28 -12.08
N VAL A 67 -3.91 20.44 -13.09
CA VAL A 67 -4.51 19.32 -13.81
C VAL A 67 -3.45 18.44 -14.49
N LYS A 68 -2.45 19.04 -15.15
CA LYS A 68 -1.35 18.28 -15.77
C LYS A 68 -0.53 17.52 -14.74
N LEU A 69 -0.28 18.14 -13.59
CA LEU A 69 0.47 17.52 -12.50
C LEU A 69 -0.29 16.33 -11.90
N LEU A 70 -1.59 16.47 -11.63
CA LEU A 70 -2.44 15.38 -11.13
C LEU A 70 -2.44 14.17 -12.09
N ILE A 71 -2.51 14.41 -13.40
CA ILE A 71 -2.40 13.34 -14.41
C ILE A 71 -1.04 12.66 -14.34
N SER A 72 0.06 13.42 -14.19
CA SER A 72 1.40 12.84 -14.06
C SER A 72 1.53 11.98 -12.81
N ILE A 73 1.11 12.49 -11.65
CA ILE A 73 1.16 11.75 -10.38
C ILE A 73 0.38 10.45 -10.49
N ARG A 74 -0.84 10.47 -11.04
CA ARG A 74 -1.64 9.26 -11.27
C ARG A 74 -0.93 8.25 -12.16
N ASN A 75 -0.29 8.71 -13.23
CA ASN A 75 0.45 7.82 -14.12
C ASN A 75 1.66 7.21 -13.43
N ASP A 76 2.35 7.95 -12.55
CA ASP A 76 3.51 7.46 -11.84
C ASP A 76 3.12 6.43 -10.76
N LEU A 77 2.08 6.71 -9.96
CA LEU A 77 1.49 5.73 -9.03
C LEU A 77 1.08 4.44 -9.75
N LYS A 78 0.46 4.56 -10.93
CA LYS A 78 0.09 3.39 -11.72
C LYS A 78 1.31 2.58 -12.17
N LYS A 79 2.38 3.25 -12.63
CA LYS A 79 3.62 2.55 -13.03
C LYS A 79 4.27 1.85 -11.86
N GLU A 80 4.22 2.41 -10.66
CA GLU A 80 4.76 1.77 -9.45
C GLU A 80 4.00 0.48 -9.14
N ILE A 81 2.67 0.53 -9.15
CA ILE A 81 1.81 -0.66 -8.97
C ILE A 81 2.11 -1.71 -10.06
N ASP A 82 2.16 -1.31 -11.33
CA ASP A 82 2.47 -2.20 -12.44
C ASP A 82 3.86 -2.85 -12.26
N SER A 83 4.85 -2.09 -11.79
CA SER A 83 6.23 -2.57 -11.55
C SER A 83 6.30 -3.60 -10.42
N ILE A 84 5.49 -3.44 -9.36
CA ILE A 84 5.38 -4.44 -8.30
C ILE A 84 4.73 -5.72 -8.83
N GLY A 85 3.68 -5.61 -9.64
CA GLY A 85 3.03 -6.74 -10.28
C GLY A 85 3.97 -7.58 -11.15
N ASP A 86 4.91 -6.92 -11.84
CA ASP A 86 5.93 -7.58 -12.67
C ASP A 86 6.94 -8.41 -11.88
N LEU A 87 7.09 -8.20 -10.57
CA LEU A 87 7.99 -8.98 -9.71
C LEU A 87 7.52 -10.43 -9.49
N LYS A 88 6.26 -10.76 -9.81
CA LYS A 88 5.68 -12.11 -9.67
C LYS A 88 5.94 -12.73 -8.30
N LEU A 89 5.69 -11.95 -7.25
CA LEU A 89 5.89 -12.33 -5.86
C LEU A 89 5.01 -13.54 -5.50
N GLU A 90 5.59 -14.52 -4.81
CA GLU A 90 4.97 -15.83 -4.56
C GLU A 90 3.70 -15.73 -3.71
N PHE A 91 3.73 -14.93 -2.64
CA PHE A 91 2.62 -14.73 -1.72
C PHE A 91 2.17 -13.28 -1.73
N THR A 92 1.26 -12.96 -2.65
CA THR A 92 0.66 -11.63 -2.78
C THR A 92 -0.81 -11.68 -2.41
N TYR A 93 -1.22 -10.72 -1.58
CA TYR A 93 -2.58 -10.50 -1.12
C TYR A 93 -2.93 -9.05 -1.37
N LYS A 94 -4.21 -8.75 -1.50
CA LYS A 94 -4.67 -7.39 -1.78
C LYS A 94 -5.94 -7.08 -0.99
N ILE A 95 -5.96 -5.94 -0.33
CA ILE A 95 -7.21 -5.32 0.14
C ILE A 95 -7.46 -4.05 -0.67
N ASP A 96 -8.71 -3.79 -1.00
CA ASP A 96 -9.10 -2.68 -1.85
C ASP A 96 -10.26 -1.93 -1.19
N GLU A 97 -10.13 -0.61 -1.03
CA GLU A 97 -11.15 0.23 -0.38
C GLU A 97 -12.54 0.08 -1.03
N LYS A 98 -12.60 -0.21 -2.33
CA LYS A 98 -13.86 -0.43 -3.05
C LYS A 98 -14.41 -1.84 -2.93
N GLU A 99 -13.63 -2.79 -2.43
CA GLU A 99 -14.08 -4.17 -2.27
C GLU A 99 -14.90 -4.39 -1.01
N THR A 100 -15.63 -5.50 -1.01
CA THR A 100 -16.46 -5.84 0.15
C THR A 100 -15.57 -6.18 1.36
N VAL A 101 -16.00 -5.77 2.56
CA VAL A 101 -15.39 -6.15 3.85
C VAL A 101 -15.06 -7.65 3.91
N ARG A 102 -15.98 -8.51 3.46
CA ARG A 102 -15.79 -9.97 3.46
C ARG A 102 -14.60 -10.42 2.62
N LYS A 103 -14.40 -9.83 1.43
CA LYS A 103 -13.27 -10.16 0.55
C LYS A 103 -11.96 -9.61 1.13
N ASN A 104 -11.95 -8.36 1.59
CA ASN A 104 -10.76 -7.77 2.19
C ASN A 104 -10.31 -8.55 3.43
N ALA A 105 -11.26 -8.96 4.28
CA ALA A 105 -10.94 -9.79 5.44
C ALA A 105 -10.48 -11.21 5.06
N ASP A 106 -10.94 -11.79 3.94
CA ASP A 106 -10.42 -13.09 3.46
C ASP A 106 -8.96 -12.99 3.04
N GLU A 107 -8.61 -11.95 2.28
CA GLU A 107 -7.24 -11.65 1.87
C GLU A 107 -6.34 -11.37 3.09
N LEU A 108 -6.81 -10.54 4.02
CA LEU A 108 -6.07 -10.21 5.25
C LEU A 108 -5.90 -11.43 6.16
N SER A 109 -6.93 -12.26 6.32
CA SER A 109 -6.86 -13.49 7.11
C SER A 109 -5.80 -14.44 6.58
N ARG A 110 -5.75 -14.65 5.26
CA ARG A 110 -4.72 -15.49 4.62
C ARG A 110 -3.33 -14.86 4.72
N PHE A 111 -3.22 -13.54 4.55
CA PHE A 111 -1.96 -12.81 4.67
C PHE A 111 -1.38 -12.93 6.09
N ALA A 112 -2.14 -12.55 7.10
CA ALA A 112 -1.66 -12.48 8.48
C ALA A 112 -1.73 -13.83 9.23
N ASP A 113 -2.42 -14.83 8.65
CA ASP A 113 -2.67 -16.13 9.28
C ASP A 113 -3.39 -15.94 10.63
N ILE A 114 -4.55 -15.26 10.56
CA ILE A 114 -5.44 -14.90 11.68
C ILE A 114 -6.87 -15.36 11.41
N ALA A 115 -7.71 -15.39 12.45
CA ALA A 115 -9.12 -15.75 12.29
C ALA A 115 -9.88 -14.73 11.44
N MET A 116 -10.94 -15.19 10.79
CA MET A 116 -11.77 -14.36 9.92
C MET A 116 -12.41 -13.19 10.68
N GLU A 117 -12.81 -13.44 11.92
CA GLU A 117 -13.40 -12.46 12.82
C GLU A 117 -12.40 -11.34 13.11
N GLU A 118 -11.15 -11.69 13.45
CA GLU A 118 -10.07 -10.72 13.68
C GLU A 118 -9.76 -9.91 12.41
N ALA A 119 -9.77 -10.57 11.25
CA ALA A 119 -9.56 -9.88 9.98
C ALA A 119 -10.69 -8.89 9.65
N ILE A 120 -11.95 -9.24 9.97
CA ILE A 120 -13.09 -8.32 9.83
C ILE A 120 -12.92 -7.11 10.76
N ASP A 121 -12.53 -7.33 12.01
CA ASP A 121 -12.30 -6.26 12.97
C ASP A 121 -11.24 -5.28 12.46
N ILE A 122 -10.18 -5.76 11.80
CA ILE A 122 -9.12 -4.92 11.23
C ILE A 122 -9.61 -4.15 10.00
N VAL A 123 -10.22 -4.82 9.00
CA VAL A 123 -10.60 -4.15 7.74
C VAL A 123 -11.79 -3.20 7.87
N THR A 124 -12.43 -3.16 9.04
CA THR A 124 -13.52 -2.24 9.36
C THR A 124 -13.06 -1.03 10.18
N VAL A 125 -11.77 -0.95 10.52
CA VAL A 125 -11.20 0.21 11.20
C VAL A 125 -11.21 1.43 10.26
N ASP A 126 -11.72 2.56 10.76
CA ASP A 126 -11.94 3.79 9.97
C ASP A 126 -10.69 4.31 9.25
N TRP A 127 -9.50 4.04 9.80
CA TRP A 127 -8.22 4.55 9.28
C TRP A 127 -7.41 3.55 8.47
N ILE A 128 -7.92 2.35 8.16
CA ILE A 128 -7.14 1.35 7.41
C ILE A 128 -6.75 1.82 5.99
N TYR A 129 -7.56 2.70 5.39
CA TYR A 129 -7.29 3.33 4.10
C TYR A 129 -6.89 4.81 4.20
N SER A 130 -6.74 5.33 5.43
CA SER A 130 -6.32 6.71 5.67
C SER A 130 -4.80 6.76 5.75
N ASP A 131 -4.17 7.13 4.65
CA ASP A 131 -2.76 7.56 4.60
C ASP A 131 -2.64 9.07 4.94
#